data_AF-A0A151F109-F1
#
_entry.id   AF-A0A151F109-F1
#
_cell.length_a   1.000
_cell.length_b   1.000
_cell.length_c   1.000
_cell.angle_alpha   90.00
_cell.angle_beta   90.00
_cell.angle_gamma   90.00
#
_symmetry.space_group_name_H-M   'P 1'
#
loop_
_entity.id
_entity.type
_entity.pdbx_description
1 polymer ?
#
loop_
_entity_poly.entity_id
_entity_poly.type
_entity_poly.pdbx_seq_one_letter_code
_entity_poly.pdbx_strand_id
1 'polypeptide(L)'
;MQKSYLAIDLRGYPSELFEQVCQVLPWRDFQRTGRGLFGVEVEALFQLKSLPKADLVFAKGGAVQKNRKFLNSRWVNVLSRPYPFDSVQARLAAEHNIALELSFKEIESTIGYVRARVLTHLQKTVTLARKYHAPMVITSGASAAEQVKSPRVLVALGKILGLDYGEAKACIYTFPKKVLEGFK
;
A
#
# COMPACT_ATOMS: atom_id res chain seq x y z
N MET A 1 23.24 -5.37 -17.34
CA MET A 1 22.01 -6.12 -16.98
C MET A 1 21.59 -5.74 -15.58
N GLN A 2 20.35 -5.27 -15.44
CA GLN A 2 19.76 -4.49 -14.36
C GLN A 2 19.48 -5.30 -13.06
N LYS A 3 20.40 -6.15 -12.62
CA LYS A 3 20.18 -7.12 -11.50
C LYS A 3 20.28 -6.54 -10.08
N SER A 4 19.96 -5.27 -9.84
CA SER A 4 20.18 -4.65 -8.50
C SER A 4 18.93 -4.04 -7.84
N TYR A 5 17.75 -4.25 -8.41
CA TYR A 5 16.49 -3.88 -7.77
C TYR A 5 15.47 -4.98 -8.00
N LEU A 6 15.62 -6.08 -7.25
CA LEU A 6 14.47 -6.92 -6.91
C LEU A 6 13.49 -5.97 -6.21
N ALA A 7 12.35 -5.67 -6.84
CA ALA A 7 11.34 -4.77 -6.30
C ALA A 7 10.03 -5.53 -6.29
N ILE A 8 9.19 -5.26 -5.29
CA ILE A 8 7.91 -5.93 -5.12
C ILE A 8 6.83 -4.85 -5.16
N ASP A 9 5.87 -4.97 -6.08
CA ASP A 9 4.68 -4.11 -6.08
C ASP A 9 3.52 -4.86 -5.42
N LEU A 10 3.06 -4.37 -4.27
CA LEU A 10 1.95 -5.01 -3.56
C LEU A 10 0.58 -4.69 -4.15
N ARG A 11 0.47 -3.79 -5.13
CA ARG A 11 -0.80 -3.46 -5.77
C ARG A 11 -0.59 -3.04 -7.22
N GLY A 12 -0.76 -3.99 -8.13
CA GLY A 12 -0.59 -3.67 -9.55
C GLY A 12 -0.91 -4.81 -10.51
N TYR A 13 -0.38 -4.65 -11.72
CA TYR A 13 -0.46 -5.60 -12.82
C TYR A 13 0.92 -6.28 -13.01
N PRO A 14 0.98 -7.60 -13.28
CA PRO A 14 2.25 -8.30 -13.49
C PRO A 14 3.13 -7.64 -14.56
N SER A 15 4.42 -7.47 -14.26
CA SER A 15 5.37 -6.81 -15.16
C SER A 15 6.79 -7.30 -14.88
N GLU A 16 7.63 -7.32 -15.91
CA GLU A 16 9.06 -7.65 -15.82
C GLU A 16 9.86 -6.63 -14.99
N LEU A 17 9.27 -5.47 -14.67
CA LEU A 17 9.89 -4.43 -13.85
C LEU A 17 10.00 -4.81 -12.36
N PHE A 18 9.24 -5.81 -11.92
CA PHE A 18 9.17 -6.24 -10.53
C PHE A 18 9.46 -7.74 -10.41
N GLU A 19 10.07 -8.15 -9.30
CA GLU A 19 10.29 -9.57 -8.98
C GLU A 19 8.97 -10.28 -8.70
N GLN A 20 8.09 -9.61 -7.96
CA GLN A 20 6.76 -10.08 -7.63
C GLN A 20 5.77 -8.91 -7.69
N VAL A 21 4.57 -9.19 -8.19
CA VAL A 21 3.45 -8.25 -8.17
C VAL A 21 2.25 -8.93 -7.54
N CYS A 22 1.63 -8.26 -6.59
CA CYS A 22 0.37 -8.70 -6.00
C CYS A 22 -0.80 -8.03 -6.72
N GLN A 23 -1.65 -8.86 -7.32
CA GLN A 23 -2.87 -8.40 -7.96
C GLN A 23 -3.96 -8.26 -6.89
N VAL A 24 -4.33 -7.01 -6.58
CA VAL A 24 -5.33 -6.72 -5.56
C VAL A 24 -6.68 -6.48 -6.24
N LEU A 25 -7.66 -7.32 -5.90
CA LEU A 25 -9.03 -7.23 -6.42
C LEU A 25 -10.02 -6.85 -5.33
N PRO A 26 -11.07 -6.08 -5.65
CA PRO A 26 -12.17 -5.82 -4.70
C PRO A 26 -12.75 -7.13 -4.15
N TRP A 27 -13.17 -7.12 -2.88
CA TRP A 27 -13.74 -8.29 -2.20
C TRP A 27 -14.88 -8.98 -2.97
N ARG A 28 -15.71 -8.22 -3.70
CA ARG A 28 -16.83 -8.77 -4.49
C ARG A 28 -16.36 -9.50 -5.75
N ASP A 29 -15.27 -9.05 -6.33
CA ASP A 29 -14.76 -9.50 -7.63
C ASP A 29 -13.57 -10.47 -7.47
N PHE A 30 -13.26 -10.86 -6.22
CA PHE A 30 -12.11 -11.68 -5.93
C PHE A 30 -12.31 -13.10 -6.48
N GLN A 31 -11.53 -13.43 -7.50
CA GLN A 31 -11.38 -14.79 -8.00
C GLN A 31 -9.88 -15.08 -8.20
N ARG A 32 -9.41 -16.19 -7.63
CA ARG A 32 -8.02 -16.59 -7.76
C ARG A 32 -7.81 -17.26 -9.12
N THR A 33 -7.37 -16.49 -10.10
CA THR A 33 -7.18 -16.97 -11.48
C THR A 33 -5.71 -17.29 -11.72
N GLY A 34 -5.29 -18.50 -11.35
CA GLY A 34 -3.96 -19.04 -11.65
C GLY A 34 -2.94 -18.96 -10.51
N ARG A 35 -1.65 -19.03 -10.88
CA ARG A 35 -0.51 -18.97 -9.96
C ARG A 35 0.01 -17.53 -9.91
N GLY A 36 0.10 -16.95 -8.71
CA GLY A 36 0.51 -15.57 -8.47
C GLY A 36 0.17 -15.14 -7.04
N LEU A 37 0.59 -13.93 -6.66
CA LEU A 37 0.19 -13.29 -5.41
C LEU A 37 -1.12 -12.54 -5.62
N PHE A 38 -2.12 -12.86 -4.80
CA PHE A 38 -3.43 -12.25 -4.86
C PHE A 38 -3.78 -11.55 -3.56
N GLY A 39 -4.16 -10.28 -3.68
CA GLY A 39 -4.67 -9.49 -2.58
C GLY A 39 -6.17 -9.28 -2.72
N VAL A 40 -6.85 -9.16 -1.59
CA VAL A 40 -8.25 -8.74 -1.55
C VAL A 40 -8.36 -7.34 -0.96
N GLU A 41 -9.05 -6.43 -1.63
CA GLU A 41 -9.42 -5.13 -1.08
C GLU A 41 -10.77 -5.19 -0.39
N VAL A 42 -10.80 -4.87 0.90
CA VAL A 42 -12.01 -4.72 1.69
C VAL A 42 -12.30 -3.25 1.95
N GLU A 43 -13.55 -2.85 1.74
CA GLU A 43 -14.04 -1.50 2.00
C GLU A 43 -14.90 -1.42 3.26
N ALA A 44 -15.38 -2.54 3.79
CA ALA A 44 -16.28 -2.57 4.93
C ALA A 44 -15.84 -3.61 5.96
N LEU A 45 -16.05 -3.31 7.24
CA LEU A 45 -15.59 -4.15 8.34
C LEU A 45 -16.25 -5.53 8.39
N PHE A 46 -17.49 -5.65 7.93
CA PHE A 46 -18.17 -6.94 7.91
C PHE A 46 -17.50 -7.92 6.93
N GLN A 47 -16.79 -7.43 5.90
CA GLN A 47 -16.10 -8.27 4.92
C GLN A 47 -14.94 -9.04 5.56
N LEU A 48 -14.35 -8.53 6.64
CA LEU A 48 -13.31 -9.22 7.41
C LEU A 48 -13.80 -10.53 8.05
N LYS A 49 -15.12 -10.71 8.20
CA LYS A 49 -15.70 -11.95 8.76
C LYS A 49 -15.68 -13.10 7.77
N SER A 50 -15.63 -12.80 6.46
CA SER A 50 -15.65 -13.79 5.39
C SER A 50 -14.68 -13.34 4.31
N LEU A 51 -13.40 -13.59 4.54
CA LEU A 51 -12.34 -13.28 3.60
C LEU A 51 -12.14 -14.47 2.66
N PRO A 52 -12.00 -14.23 1.34
CA PRO A 52 -11.58 -15.28 0.43
C PRO A 52 -10.14 -15.70 0.73
N LYS A 53 -9.70 -16.81 0.15
CA LYS A 53 -8.32 -17.31 0.28
C LYS A 53 -7.34 -16.45 -0.52
N ALA A 54 -7.06 -15.26 0.00
CA ALA A 54 -6.09 -14.29 -0.51
C ALA A 54 -4.77 -14.40 0.27
N ASP A 55 -3.68 -13.99 -0.38
CA ASP A 55 -2.35 -13.93 0.23
C ASP A 55 -2.20 -12.66 1.08
N LEU A 56 -2.88 -11.58 0.68
CA LEU A 56 -2.89 -10.29 1.40
C LEU A 56 -4.29 -9.68 1.48
N VAL A 57 -4.53 -8.89 2.53
CA VAL A 57 -5.75 -8.09 2.71
C VAL A 57 -5.39 -6.61 2.76
N PHE A 58 -5.93 -5.88 1.80
CA PHE A 58 -5.88 -4.42 1.73
C PHE A 58 -7.18 -3.86 2.30
N ALA A 59 -7.10 -3.06 3.35
CA ALA A 59 -8.24 -2.34 3.86
C ALA A 59 -8.29 -0.92 3.26
N LYS A 60 -9.38 -0.57 2.60
CA LYS A 60 -9.60 0.78 2.11
C LYS A 60 -10.16 1.66 3.22
N GLY A 61 -9.36 2.62 3.65
CA GLY A 61 -9.67 3.58 4.70
C GLY A 61 -10.73 4.62 4.31
N GLY A 62 -10.50 5.87 4.71
CA GLY A 62 -11.35 7.02 4.39
C GLY A 62 -12.06 7.67 5.58
N ALA A 63 -11.96 7.12 6.80
CA ALA A 63 -12.52 7.74 8.00
C ALA A 63 -11.78 7.28 9.26
N VAL A 64 -11.57 8.19 10.22
CA VAL A 64 -10.78 7.92 11.45
C VAL A 64 -11.25 6.67 12.19
N GLN A 65 -12.56 6.56 12.47
CA GLN A 65 -13.11 5.43 13.21
C GLN A 65 -12.97 4.11 12.45
N LYS A 66 -13.17 4.16 11.13
CA LYS A 66 -13.05 3.00 10.23
C LYS A 66 -11.60 2.52 10.18
N ASN A 67 -10.67 3.44 9.98
CA ASN A 67 -9.24 3.15 9.93
C ASN A 67 -8.75 2.53 11.22
N ARG A 68 -9.13 3.07 12.39
CA ARG A 68 -8.79 2.48 13.69
C ARG A 68 -9.31 1.04 13.83
N LYS A 69 -10.52 0.76 13.38
CA LYS A 69 -11.08 -0.60 13.41
C LYS A 69 -10.32 -1.55 12.47
N PHE A 70 -9.93 -1.10 11.29
CA PHE A 70 -9.06 -1.89 10.40
C PHE A 70 -7.68 -2.12 10.99
N LEU A 71 -7.09 -1.09 11.60
CA LEU A 71 -5.76 -1.17 12.21
C LEU A 71 -5.73 -2.10 13.43
N ASN A 72 -6.87 -2.37 14.09
CA ASN A 72 -6.97 -3.35 15.18
C ASN A 72 -7.27 -4.77 14.69
N SER A 73 -7.48 -4.98 13.39
CA SER A 73 -7.80 -6.28 12.83
C SER A 73 -6.54 -7.09 12.56
N ARG A 74 -6.50 -8.35 13.02
CA ARG A 74 -5.40 -9.28 12.75
C ARG A 74 -5.31 -9.73 11.29
N TRP A 75 -6.36 -9.50 10.51
CA TRP A 75 -6.46 -9.95 9.12
C TRP A 75 -5.92 -8.95 8.12
N VAL A 76 -5.83 -7.66 8.48
CA VAL A 76 -5.43 -6.59 7.56
C VAL A 76 -3.91 -6.51 7.50
N ASN A 77 -3.34 -6.50 6.29
CA ASN A 77 -1.90 -6.36 6.08
C ASN A 77 -1.52 -4.94 5.67
N VAL A 78 -2.36 -4.30 4.84
CA VAL A 78 -2.10 -2.97 4.29
C VAL A 78 -3.35 -2.09 4.45
N LEU A 79 -3.19 -0.86 4.92
CA LEU A 79 -4.23 0.17 4.95
C LEU A 79 -4.02 1.16 3.79
N SER A 80 -4.94 1.13 2.83
CA SER A 80 -5.01 2.03 1.69
C SER A 80 -5.80 3.28 2.01
N ARG A 81 -5.49 4.39 1.34
CA ARG A 81 -6.21 5.67 1.49
C ARG A 81 -6.46 6.03 2.97
N PRO A 82 -5.42 6.07 3.82
CA PRO A 82 -5.60 6.15 5.27
C PRO A 82 -6.05 7.54 5.75
N TYR A 83 -6.34 8.48 4.85
CA TYR A 83 -6.73 9.84 5.20
C TYR A 83 -8.24 9.98 5.49
N PRO A 84 -8.64 10.77 6.51
CA PRO A 84 -7.78 11.53 7.42
C PRO A 84 -6.99 10.65 8.41
N PHE A 85 -5.69 10.91 8.51
CA PHE A 85 -4.73 10.15 9.30
C PHE A 85 -4.20 10.97 10.48
N ASP A 86 -4.13 10.35 11.66
CA ASP A 86 -3.70 10.95 12.92
C ASP A 86 -2.59 10.14 13.60
N SER A 87 -2.02 10.69 14.67
CA SER A 87 -0.95 10.05 15.44
C SER A 87 -1.38 8.74 16.10
N VAL A 88 -2.65 8.61 16.49
CA VAL A 88 -3.19 7.38 17.09
C VAL A 88 -3.20 6.25 16.06
N GLN A 89 -3.68 6.52 14.85
CA GLN A 89 -3.64 5.55 13.75
C GLN A 89 -2.21 5.18 13.37
N ALA A 90 -1.27 6.12 13.38
CA ALA A 90 0.14 5.82 13.12
C ALA A 90 0.75 4.88 14.16
N ARG A 91 0.44 5.08 15.46
CA ARG A 91 0.86 4.16 16.53
C ARG A 91 0.27 2.76 16.35
N LEU A 92 -1.03 2.67 16.09
CA LEU A 92 -1.69 1.38 15.85
C LEU A 92 -1.10 0.64 14.65
N ALA A 93 -0.78 1.37 13.57
CA ALA A 93 -0.14 0.79 12.39
C ALA A 93 1.25 0.22 12.71
N ALA A 94 2.04 0.92 13.53
CA ALA A 94 3.34 0.44 13.99
C ALA A 94 3.22 -0.76 14.95
N GLU A 95 2.35 -0.67 15.96
CA GLU A 95 2.12 -1.71 16.97
C GLU A 95 1.63 -3.03 16.35
N HIS A 96 0.76 -2.96 15.34
CA HIS A 96 0.18 -4.13 14.70
C HIS A 96 0.86 -4.51 13.38
N ASN A 97 1.95 -3.84 13.02
CA ASN A 97 2.71 -4.07 11.78
C ASN A 97 1.84 -4.00 10.51
N ILE A 98 0.87 -3.08 10.47
CA ILE A 98 0.01 -2.86 9.30
C ILE A 98 0.63 -1.76 8.45
N ALA A 99 0.97 -2.10 7.20
CA ALA A 99 1.62 -1.15 6.30
C ALA A 99 0.64 -0.10 5.78
N LEU A 100 1.11 1.14 5.67
CA LEU A 100 0.36 2.25 5.09
C LEU A 100 0.68 2.35 3.60
N GLU A 101 -0.35 2.29 2.75
CA GLU A 101 -0.15 2.40 1.30
C GLU A 101 0.02 3.86 0.86
N LEU A 102 1.05 4.08 0.04
CA LEU A 102 1.30 5.30 -0.72
C LEU A 102 1.11 4.98 -2.22
N SER A 103 -0.14 5.02 -2.69
CA SER A 103 -0.47 4.58 -4.04
C SER A 103 -0.25 5.69 -5.08
N PHE A 104 0.52 5.39 -6.14
CA PHE A 104 0.73 6.33 -7.25
C PHE A 104 -0.57 6.64 -8.00
N LYS A 105 -1.44 5.64 -8.16
CA LYS A 105 -2.73 5.78 -8.85
C LYS A 105 -3.57 6.94 -8.31
N GLU A 106 -3.54 7.21 -7.01
CA GLU A 106 -4.32 8.30 -6.39
C GLU A 106 -3.94 9.69 -6.93
N ILE A 107 -2.67 9.87 -7.28
CA ILE A 107 -2.16 11.12 -7.83
C ILE A 107 -2.44 11.17 -9.33
N GLU A 108 -2.26 10.04 -10.02
CA GLU A 108 -2.53 9.90 -11.45
C GLU A 108 -4.00 10.15 -11.79
N SER A 109 -4.91 9.62 -10.98
CA SER A 109 -6.36 9.72 -11.21
C SER A 109 -6.99 11.05 -10.80
N THR A 110 -6.19 12.01 -10.31
CA THR A 110 -6.68 13.31 -9.82
C THR A 110 -5.98 14.47 -10.52
N ILE A 111 -6.61 15.64 -10.57
CA ILE A 111 -6.07 16.86 -11.21
C ILE A 111 -6.26 18.10 -10.32
N GLY A 112 -5.48 19.16 -10.60
CA GLY A 112 -5.62 20.47 -9.97
C GLY A 112 -5.64 20.43 -8.44
N TYR A 113 -6.64 21.10 -7.87
CA TYR A 113 -6.81 21.20 -6.41
C TYR A 113 -6.96 19.84 -5.72
N VAL A 114 -7.65 18.89 -6.35
CA VAL A 114 -7.85 17.55 -5.76
C VAL A 114 -6.51 16.82 -5.66
N ARG A 115 -5.68 16.89 -6.70
CA ARG A 115 -4.33 16.30 -6.68
C ARG A 115 -3.46 16.92 -5.59
N ALA A 116 -3.50 18.25 -5.45
CA ALA A 116 -2.76 18.94 -4.40
C ALA A 116 -3.16 18.44 -3.00
N ARG A 117 -4.47 18.28 -2.74
CA ARG A 117 -4.96 17.72 -1.48
C ARG A 117 -4.53 16.28 -1.23
N VAL A 118 -4.56 15.42 -2.25
CA VAL A 118 -4.09 14.03 -2.14
C VAL A 118 -2.60 14.01 -1.77
N LEU A 119 -1.78 14.80 -2.44
CA LEU A 119 -0.35 14.93 -2.11
C LEU A 119 -0.14 15.40 -0.66
N THR A 120 -0.87 16.41 -0.20
CA THR A 120 -0.80 16.88 1.19
C THR A 120 -1.19 15.78 2.19
N HIS A 121 -2.24 15.01 1.90
CA HIS A 121 -2.63 13.90 2.75
C HIS A 121 -1.55 12.80 2.80
N LEU A 122 -0.96 12.44 1.66
CA LEU A 122 0.12 11.45 1.59
C LEU A 122 1.37 11.93 2.33
N GLN A 123 1.78 13.19 2.17
CA GLN A 123 2.89 13.79 2.92
C GLN A 123 2.65 13.78 4.43
N LYS A 124 1.41 14.08 4.86
CA LYS A 124 1.01 13.97 6.27
C LYS A 124 1.10 12.52 6.78
N THR A 125 0.64 11.56 5.98
CA THR A 125 0.76 10.13 6.30
C THR A 125 2.24 9.75 6.45
N VAL A 126 3.11 10.11 5.51
CA VAL A 126 4.55 9.86 5.58
C VAL A 126 5.17 10.47 6.84
N THR A 127 4.83 11.72 7.15
CA THR A 127 5.36 12.42 8.33
C THR A 127 5.01 11.69 9.62
N LEU A 128 3.74 11.28 9.77
CA LEU A 128 3.27 10.55 10.95
C LEU A 128 3.83 9.13 11.00
N ALA A 129 3.82 8.42 9.88
CA ALA A 129 4.34 7.06 9.78
C ALA A 129 5.81 6.99 10.16
N ARG A 130 6.64 7.91 9.63
CA ARG A 130 8.06 8.01 10.00
C ARG A 130 8.26 8.31 11.48
N LYS A 131 7.47 9.23 12.05
CA LYS A 131 7.55 9.58 13.47
C LYS A 131 7.25 8.41 14.41
N TYR A 132 6.34 7.52 14.03
CA TYR A 132 5.92 6.39 14.85
C TYR A 132 6.45 5.03 14.37
N HIS A 133 7.35 5.03 13.39
CA HIS A 133 7.91 3.82 12.77
C HIS A 133 6.85 2.86 12.20
N ALA A 134 5.74 3.40 11.69
CA ALA A 134 4.74 2.61 10.98
C ALA A 134 5.28 2.17 9.62
N PRO A 135 5.11 0.89 9.22
CA PRO A 135 5.56 0.42 7.93
C PRO A 135 4.82 1.13 6.79
N MET A 136 5.52 1.43 5.70
CA MET A 136 4.96 2.07 4.51
C MET A 136 5.30 1.26 3.27
N VAL A 137 4.37 1.22 2.33
CA VAL A 137 4.56 0.57 1.02
C VAL A 137 4.15 1.53 -0.09
N ILE A 138 4.99 1.66 -1.11
CA ILE A 138 4.67 2.46 -2.31
C ILE A 138 4.25 1.49 -3.41
N THR A 139 3.10 1.74 -4.02
CA THR A 139 2.51 0.87 -5.05
C THR A 139 2.22 1.64 -6.32
N SER A 140 2.20 0.95 -7.47
CA SER A 140 1.71 1.57 -8.70
C SER A 140 0.20 1.82 -8.64
N GLY A 141 -0.56 0.90 -8.03
CA GLY A 141 -2.02 0.89 -8.07
C GLY A 141 -2.58 0.58 -9.47
N ALA A 142 -1.74 0.05 -10.36
CA ALA A 142 -2.09 -0.20 -11.75
C ALA A 142 -3.21 -1.22 -11.89
N SER A 143 -4.21 -0.91 -12.73
CA SER A 143 -5.26 -1.87 -13.12
C SER A 143 -4.98 -2.57 -14.44
N ALA A 144 -4.00 -2.07 -15.21
CA ALA A 144 -3.60 -2.58 -16.51
C ALA A 144 -2.08 -2.44 -16.71
N ALA A 145 -1.52 -3.17 -17.67
CA ALA A 145 -0.07 -3.25 -17.90
C ALA A 145 0.56 -1.87 -18.18
N GLU A 146 -0.11 -1.03 -18.95
CA GLU A 146 0.32 0.32 -19.31
C GLU A 146 0.33 1.32 -18.15
N GLN A 147 -0.36 1.01 -17.05
CA GLN A 147 -0.41 1.85 -15.86
C GLN A 147 0.73 1.53 -14.88
N VAL A 148 1.44 0.42 -15.07
CA VAL A 148 2.53 0.00 -14.20
C VAL A 148 3.65 1.02 -14.21
N LYS A 149 4.10 1.43 -13.02
CA LYS A 149 5.20 2.37 -12.87
C LYS A 149 6.48 1.62 -12.55
N SER A 150 7.59 2.05 -13.15
CA SER A 150 8.88 1.44 -12.84
C SER A 150 9.28 1.69 -11.37
N PRO A 151 10.09 0.80 -10.77
CA PRO A 151 10.59 0.99 -9.41
C PRO A 151 11.23 2.36 -9.17
N ARG A 152 11.90 2.92 -10.18
CA ARG A 152 12.51 4.26 -10.11
C ARG A 152 11.48 5.37 -9.97
N VAL A 153 10.34 5.25 -10.65
CA VAL A 153 9.22 6.21 -10.54
C VAL A 153 8.60 6.14 -9.15
N LEU A 154 8.41 4.93 -8.61
CA LEU A 154 7.89 4.76 -7.25
C LEU A 154 8.84 5.32 -6.18
N VAL A 155 10.15 5.13 -6.34
CA VAL A 155 11.15 5.76 -5.46
C VAL A 155 11.10 7.28 -5.57
N ALA A 156 10.97 7.83 -6.78
CA ALA A 156 10.85 9.27 -6.99
C ALA A 156 9.59 9.83 -6.32
N LEU A 157 8.46 9.10 -6.35
CA LEU A 157 7.26 9.44 -5.60
C LEU A 157 7.54 9.50 -4.10
N GLY A 158 8.19 8.48 -3.53
CA GLY A 158 8.57 8.47 -2.11
C GLY A 158 9.37 9.72 -1.71
N LYS A 159 10.33 10.13 -2.55
CA LYS A 159 11.10 11.36 -2.35
C LYS A 159 10.24 12.63 -2.37
N ILE A 160 9.30 12.74 -3.32
CA ILE A 160 8.35 13.87 -3.39
C ILE A 160 7.48 13.95 -2.13
N LEU A 161 7.15 12.79 -1.54
CA LEU A 161 6.37 12.70 -0.32
C LEU A 161 7.16 12.98 0.97
N GLY A 162 8.49 13.20 0.87
CA GLY A 162 9.35 13.60 1.99
C GLY A 162 10.18 12.47 2.60
N LEU A 163 10.27 11.31 1.94
CA LEU A 163 11.22 10.24 2.28
C LEU A 163 12.60 10.53 1.69
N ASP A 164 13.66 10.02 2.34
CA ASP A 164 14.96 9.93 1.68
C ASP A 164 14.98 8.78 0.65
N TYR A 165 16.08 8.66 -0.11
CA TYR A 165 16.21 7.63 -1.13
C TYR A 165 16.20 6.20 -0.56
N GLY A 166 16.85 5.99 0.60
CA GLY A 166 16.92 4.69 1.26
C GLY A 166 15.57 4.26 1.81
N GLU A 167 14.86 5.18 2.49
CA GLU A 167 13.50 5.01 2.97
C GLU A 167 12.53 4.69 1.83
N ALA A 168 12.56 5.48 0.74
CA ALA A 168 11.71 5.24 -0.42
C ALA A 168 12.00 3.89 -1.10
N LYS A 169 13.29 3.50 -1.18
CA LYS A 169 13.70 2.19 -1.68
C LYS A 169 13.21 1.05 -0.77
N ALA A 170 13.26 1.23 0.55
CA ALA A 170 12.74 0.25 1.49
C ALA A 170 11.22 0.05 1.34
N CYS A 171 10.47 1.10 1.01
CA CYS A 171 9.02 1.04 0.81
C CYS A 171 8.59 0.25 -0.44
N ILE A 172 9.49 -0.02 -1.40
CA ILE A 172 9.20 -0.82 -2.60
C ILE A 172 9.85 -2.20 -2.59
N TYR A 173 10.59 -2.54 -1.52
CA TYR A 173 11.26 -3.83 -1.41
C TYR A 173 11.22 -4.40 0.01
N THR A 174 11.92 -3.77 0.96
CA THR A 174 12.06 -4.28 2.33
C THR A 174 10.73 -4.41 3.06
N PHE A 175 9.90 -3.36 3.05
CA PHE A 175 8.60 -3.39 3.71
C PHE A 175 7.60 -4.30 2.98
N PRO A 176 7.48 -4.27 1.64
CA PRO A 176 6.71 -5.26 0.90
C PRO A 176 7.07 -6.71 1.23
N LYS A 177 8.37 -7.02 1.30
CA LYS A 177 8.86 -8.35 1.66
C LYS A 177 8.45 -8.73 3.09
N LYS A 178 8.60 -7.83 4.06
CA LYS A 178 8.11 -8.05 5.43
C LYS A 178 6.60 -8.21 5.52
N VAL A 179 5.83 -7.53 4.67
CA VAL A 179 4.37 -7.71 4.61
C VAL A 179 4.00 -9.11 4.12
N LEU A 180 4.75 -9.67 3.16
CA LEU A 180 4.53 -11.01 2.63
C LEU A 180 5.04 -12.14 3.55
N GLU A 181 6.23 -11.97 4.13
CA GLU A 181 6.91 -13.01 4.92
C GLU A 181 6.65 -12.90 6.43
N GLY A 182 6.16 -11.74 6.89
CA GLY A 182 5.99 -11.38 8.29
C GLY A 182 7.06 -10.43 8.83
N PHE A 183 6.68 -9.63 9.83
CA PHE A 183 7.58 -8.73 10.56
C PHE A 183 8.23 -9.50 11.72
N LYS A 184 9.27 -10.29 11.41
CA LYS A 184 10.19 -10.89 12.40
C LYS A 184 11.52 -10.14 12.43
#